data_AF-A0A938ZYS1-F1
#
_entry.id   AF-A0A938ZYS1-F1
#
_cell.length_a   1.000
_cell.length_b   1.000
_cell.length_c   1.000
_cell.angle_alpha   90.00
_cell.angle_beta   90.00
_cell.angle_gamma   90.00
#
_symmetry.space_group_name_H-M   'P 1'
#
loop_
_entity.id
_entity.type
_entity.pdbx_description
1 polymer ?
#
loop_
_entity_poly.entity_id
_entity_poly.type
_entity_poly.pdbx_seq_one_letter_code
_entity_poly.pdbx_strand_id
1 'polypeptide(L)' 'MEISARNSLKGTVTKVVPGSVNTEITLEIAPGVELVSIITKSSAEKLGLVEGKQAHAVIKSSDVIVAVD' A
#
# COMPACT_ATOMS: atom_id res chain seq x y z
N MET A 1 -14.53 1.28 -6.54
CA MET A 1 -14.27 0.18 -5.59
C MET A 1 -15.05 0.53 -4.35
N GLU A 2 -16.12 -0.21 -4.05
CA GLU A 2 -16.96 0.07 -2.88
C GLU A 2 -16.43 -0.72 -1.69
N ILE A 3 -15.80 -0.03 -0.73
CA ILE A 3 -15.22 -0.61 0.48
C ILE A 3 -15.45 0.32 1.68
N SER A 4 -15.55 -0.22 2.90
CA SER A 4 -15.83 0.56 4.11
C SER A 4 -14.62 1.30 4.68
N ALA A 5 -13.41 0.99 4.21
CA ALA A 5 -12.20 1.73 4.55
C ALA A 5 -12.30 3.16 3.99
N ARG A 6 -12.09 4.16 4.85
CA ARG A 6 -12.29 5.57 4.48
C ARG A 6 -11.03 6.26 3.98
N ASN A 7 -9.85 5.66 4.18
CA ASN A 7 -8.60 6.20 3.69
C ASN A 7 -8.18 5.39 2.46
N SER A 8 -8.21 6.03 1.29
CA SER A 8 -7.77 5.45 0.02
C SER A 8 -6.84 6.43 -0.66
N LEU A 9 -5.55 6.11 -0.69
CA LEU A 9 -4.48 6.96 -1.20
C LEU A 9 -3.99 6.36 -2.51
N LYS A 10 -4.28 7.04 -3.62
CA LYS A 10 -3.78 6.62 -4.94
C LYS A 10 -2.29 6.91 -5.02
N GLY A 11 -1.52 5.97 -5.56
CA GLY A 11 -0.09 6.13 -5.74
C GLY A 11 0.49 5.23 -6.82
N THR A 12 1.77 5.41 -7.07
CA THR A 12 2.57 4.59 -7.99
C THR A 12 3.46 3.67 -7.19
N VAL A 13 3.50 2.38 -7.54
CA VAL A 13 4.45 1.44 -6.94
C VAL A 13 5.86 1.84 -7.34
N THR A 14 6.69 2.20 -6.37
CA THR A 14 8.10 2.56 -6.59
C THR A 14 9.05 1.40 -6.28
N LYS A 15 8.62 0.44 -5.46
CA LYS A 15 9.44 -0.71 -5.07
C LYS A 15 8.57 -1.91 -4.69
N VAL A 16 9.03 -3.11 -5.06
CA VAL A 16 8.43 -4.38 -4.64
C VAL A 16 9.53 -5.29 -4.09
N VAL A 17 9.43 -5.66 -2.81
CA VAL A 17 10.38 -6.58 -2.16
C VAL A 17 9.67 -7.87 -1.76
N PRO A 18 9.75 -8.93 -2.58
CA PRO A 18 9.11 -10.21 -2.27
C PRO A 18 9.89 -10.97 -1.19
N GLY A 19 9.19 -11.34 -0.11
CA GLY A 19 9.65 -12.33 0.86
C GLY A 19 9.09 -13.72 0.59
N SER A 20 9.24 -14.64 1.55
CA SER A 20 8.69 -16.00 1.45
C SER A 20 7.17 -16.03 1.64
N VAL A 21 6.66 -15.27 2.61
CA VAL A 21 5.23 -15.21 2.97
C VAL A 21 4.63 -13.84 2.68
N ASN A 22 5.36 -12.78 3.01
CA ASN A 22 4.94 -11.39 2.84
C ASN A 22 5.72 -10.72 1.71
N THR A 23 5.18 -9.63 1.18
CA THR A 23 5.82 -8.76 0.21
C THR A 23 5.65 -7.32 0.69
N GLU A 24 6.76 -6.60 0.75
CA GLU A 24 6.77 -5.16 1.01
C GLU A 24 6.55 -4.42 -0.30
N ILE A 25 5.63 -3.46 -0.28
CA ILE A 25 5.25 -2.63 -1.42
C ILE A 25 5.43 -1.18 -0.98
N THR A 26 6.25 -0.43 -1.72
CA THR A 26 6.35 1.02 -1.54
C THR A 26 5.54 1.72 -2.61
N LEU A 27 4.70 2.67 -2.17
CA LEU A 27 3.89 3.53 -3.02
C LEU A 27 4.30 4.98 -2.84
N GLU A 28 4.59 5.70 -3.92
CA GLU A 28 4.65 7.15 -3.90
C GLU A 28 3.22 7.70 -4.07
N ILE A 29 2.72 8.39 -3.04
CA ILE A 29 1.33 8.89 -2.98
C ILE A 29 1.24 10.41 -3.21
N ALA A 30 2.37 11.11 -3.09
CA ALA A 30 2.57 12.52 -3.44
C ALA A 30 4.08 12.73 -3.70
N PRO A 31 4.52 13.83 -4.34
CA PRO A 31 5.94 14.04 -4.65
C PRO A 31 6.84 13.90 -3.42
N GLY A 32 7.71 12.88 -3.42
CA GLY A 32 8.63 12.58 -2.32
C GLY A 32 7.97 12.01 -1.05
N VAL A 33 6.68 11.67 -1.09
CA VAL A 33 5.94 11.06 0.02
C VAL A 33 5.68 9.60 -0.30
N GLU A 34 6.36 8.71 0.44
CA GLU A 34 6.21 7.28 0.30
C GLU A 34 5.34 6.68 1.41
N LEU A 35 4.58 5.65 1.04
CA LEU A 35 3.80 4.81 1.94
C LEU A 35 4.19 3.36 1.70
N VAL A 36 4.59 2.68 2.78
CA VAL A 36 4.98 1.27 2.75
C VAL A 36 3.85 0.40 3.26
N SER A 37 3.56 -0.68 2.54
CA SER A 37 2.59 -1.70 2.93
C SER A 37 3.22 -3.08 2.89
N ILE A 38 2.88 -3.93 3.85
CA ILE A 38 3.27 -5.33 3.88
C ILE A 38 2.00 -6.16 3.70
N ILE A 39 1.93 -6.91 2.61
CA ILE A 39 0.81 -7.81 2.30
C ILE A 39 1.33 -9.22 2.04
N THR A 40 0.44 -10.21 1.95
CA THR A 40 0.89 -11.56 1.58
C THR A 40 1.46 -11.56 0.16
N LYS A 41 2.48 -12.40 -0.07
CA LYS A 41 3.07 -12.63 -1.39
C LYS A 41 2.01 -13.00 -2.43
N SER A 42 1.11 -13.91 -2.06
CA SER A 42 0.01 -14.33 -2.92
C SER A 42 -0.92 -13.18 -3.32
N SER A 43 -1.13 -12.20 -2.44
CA SER A 43 -1.94 -11.02 -2.76
C SER A 43 -1.22 -10.07 -3.71
N ALA A 44 0.07 -9.82 -3.47
CA ALA A 44 0.89 -8.99 -4.36
C ALA A 44 0.96 -9.57 -5.78
N GLU A 45 1.18 -10.87 -5.90
CA GLU A 45 1.19 -11.60 -7.16
C GLU A 45 -0.18 -11.58 -7.86
N LYS A 46 -1.27 -11.88 -7.13
CA LYS A 46 -2.64 -11.85 -7.66
C LYS A 46 -3.04 -10.48 -8.17
N LEU A 47 -2.63 -9.41 -7.48
CA LEU A 47 -2.88 -8.03 -7.89
C LEU A 47 -1.92 -7.56 -9.00
N GLY A 48 -0.90 -8.37 -9.33
CA GLY A 48 0.13 -8.07 -10.31
C GLY A 48 0.89 -6.79 -9.98
N LEU A 49 1.22 -6.56 -8.70
CA LEU A 49 1.96 -5.38 -8.27
C LEU A 49 3.40 -5.46 -8.78
N VAL A 50 3.80 -4.43 -9.50
CA VAL A 50 5.14 -4.25 -10.10
C VAL A 50 5.47 -2.76 -10.07
N GLU A 51 6.74 -2.41 -10.13
CA GLU A 51 7.19 -1.02 -10.22
C GLU A 51 6.53 -0.29 -11.41
N GLY A 52 6.19 0.98 -11.20
CA GLY A 52 5.47 1.83 -12.16
C GLY A 52 3.94 1.61 -12.20
N LYS A 53 3.41 0.57 -11.55
CA LYS A 53 1.97 0.30 -11.55
C LYS A 53 1.21 1.28 -10.66
N GLN A 54 0.05 1.73 -11.13
CA GLN A 54 -0.90 2.50 -10.31
C GLN A 54 -1.64 1.56 -9.34
N ALA A 55 -1.67 1.93 -8.07
CA ALA A 55 -2.38 1.20 -7.02
C ALA A 55 -2.98 2.16 -5.98
N HIS A 56 -3.78 1.64 -5.07
CA HIS A 56 -4.31 2.39 -3.93
C HIS A 56 -3.83 1.75 -2.64
N ALA A 57 -3.26 2.55 -1.74
CA ALA A 57 -3.12 2.18 -0.34
C ALA A 57 -4.47 2.39 0.35
N VAL A 58 -5.02 1.33 0.90
CA VAL A 58 -6.33 1.34 1.56
C VAL A 58 -6.13 1.07 3.04
N ILE A 59 -6.53 2.01 3.90
CA ILE A 59 -6.34 1.91 5.35
C ILE A 59 -7.71 2.09 6.02
N LYS A 60 -8.08 1.12 6.87
CA LYS A 60 -9.32 1.21 7.64
C LYS A 60 -9.18 2.32 8.69
N SER A 61 -10.25 3.08 8.91
CA SER A 61 -10.21 4.22 9.85
C SER A 61 -9.84 3.82 11.29
N SER A 62 -10.18 2.60 11.71
CA SER A 62 -9.88 2.10 13.06
C SER A 62 -8.40 1.82 13.31
N ASP A 63 -7.59 1.75 12.26
CA ASP A 63 -6.19 1.32 12.35
C ASP A 63 -5.23 2.53 12.33
N VAL A 64 -5.76 3.74 12.18
CA VAL A 64 -5.00 4.99 12.23
C VAL A 64 -4.97 5.49 13.68
N ILE A 65 -3.76 5.58 14.24
CA ILE A 65 -3.53 6.11 15.58
C ILE A 65 -3.20 7.61 15.47
N VAL A 66 -3.82 8.43 16.33
CA VAL A 66 -3.54 9.88 16.43
C VAL A 66 -2.85 10.15 17.76
N ALA A 67 -1.77 10.93 17.73
CA ALA A 67 -1.01 11.33 18.92
C ALA A 67 -0.69 12.85 18.85
N VAL A 68 -0.49 13.45 20.02
CA VAL A 68 0.05 14.81 20.23
C VAL A 68 1.25 14.70 21.18
N ASP A 69 2.14 15.69 21.18
CA ASP A 69 3.31 15.73 22.06
C ASP A 69 2.96 15.93 23.55
#